data_AF-H5XUQ6-F1
#
_entry.id   AF-H5XUQ6-F1
#
_cell.length_a   1.000
_cell.length_b   1.000
_cell.length_c   1.000
_cell.angle_alpha   90.00
_cell.angle_beta   90.00
_cell.angle_gamma   90.00
#
_symmetry.space_group_name_H-M   'P 1'
#
loop_
_entity.id
_entity.type
_entity.pdbx_description
1 polymer ?
#
loop_
_entity_poly.entity_id
_entity_poly.type
_entity_poly.pdbx_seq_one_letter_code
_entity_poly.pdbx_strand_id
1 'polypeptide(L)' 'MSETIEDLIKQIEELRSKLIKVKEGRAYTDPEVIAASQALDEVLDKYQELLLVIEANYRDFDWPYS' A
#
# COMPACT_ATOMS: atom_id res chain seq x y z
N MET A 1 -14.56 3.96 10.15
CA MET A 1 -13.56 3.05 10.74
C MET A 1 -12.21 3.50 10.23
N SER A 2 -11.27 3.85 11.10
CA SER A 2 -9.89 4.15 10.69
C SER A 2 -9.21 2.85 10.30
N GLU A 3 -8.81 2.69 9.05
CA GLU A 3 -7.98 1.56 8.62
C GLU A 3 -6.63 1.64 9.35
N THR A 4 -6.23 0.54 9.98
CA THR A 4 -4.91 0.47 10.63
C THR A 4 -3.84 0.10 9.61
N ILE A 5 -2.57 0.39 9.93
CA ILE A 5 -1.43 -0.07 9.11
C ILE A 5 -1.49 -1.58 8.85
N GLU A 6 -1.87 -2.38 9.85
CA GLU A 6 -1.97 -3.82 9.72
C GLU A 6 -3.06 -4.24 8.72
N ASP A 7 -4.17 -3.52 8.67
CA ASP A 7 -5.24 -3.78 7.70
C ASP A 7 -4.78 -3.47 6.27
N LEU A 8 -4.03 -2.38 6.07
CA LEU A 8 -3.46 -2.06 4.77
C LEU A 8 -2.42 -3.08 4.33
N ILE A 9 -1.57 -3.57 5.24
CA ILE A 9 -0.60 -4.62 4.95
C ILE A 9 -1.30 -5.90 4.46
N LYS A 10 -2.37 -6.33 5.14
CA LYS A 10 -3.16 -7.49 4.71
C LYS A 10 -3.76 -7.29 3.32
N GLN A 11 -4.33 -6.11 3.06
CA GLN A 11 -4.88 -5.78 1.74
C GLN A 11 -3.79 -5.81 0.65
N ILE A 12 -2.60 -5.28 0.93
CA ILE A 12 -1.44 -5.31 0.02
C ILE A 12 -1.04 -6.76 -0.28
N GLU A 13 -0.94 -7.64 0.72
CA GLU A 13 -0.58 -9.04 0.53
C GLU A 13 -1.62 -9.79 -0.31
N GLU A 14 -2.91 -9.59 -0.05
CA GLU A 14 -3.99 -10.18 -0.83
C GLU A 14 -3.95 -9.72 -2.29
N LEU A 15 -3.77 -8.42 -2.53
CA LEU A 15 -3.71 -7.85 -3.87
C LEU A 15 -2.46 -8.29 -4.64
N ARG A 16 -1.31 -8.42 -3.96
CA ARG A 16 -0.10 -9.02 -4.55
C ARG A 16 -0.33 -10.46 -4.97
N SER A 17 -0.96 -11.27 -4.12
CA SER A 17 -1.29 -12.66 -4.45
C SER A 17 -2.23 -12.74 -5.66
N LYS A 18 -3.25 -11.86 -5.72
CA LYS A 18 -4.17 -11.77 -6.87
C LYS A 18 -3.44 -11.36 -8.14
N LEU A 19 -2.58 -10.34 -8.09
CA LEU A 19 -1.80 -9.88 -9.24
C LEU A 19 -0.91 -10.99 -9.80
N ILE A 20 -0.24 -11.76 -8.94
CA ILE A 20 0.59 -12.91 -9.36
C ILE A 20 -0.25 -13.93 -10.12
N LYS A 21 -1.45 -14.27 -9.61
CA LYS A 21 -2.37 -15.21 -10.26
C LYS A 21 -2.92 -14.70 -11.58
N VAL A 22 -3.31 -13.42 -11.64
CA VAL A 22 -3.88 -12.79 -12.85
C VAL A 22 -2.80 -12.64 -13.93
N LYS A 23 -1.57 -12.36 -13.53
CA LYS A 23 -0.42 -12.27 -14.43
C LYS A 23 0.01 -13.62 -15.01
N GLU A 24 -0.28 -14.73 -14.34
CA GLU A 24 0.20 -16.05 -14.77
C GLU A 24 -0.35 -16.39 -16.16
N GLY A 25 0.55 -16.48 -17.15
CA GLY A 25 0.19 -16.71 -18.56
C GLY A 25 -0.36 -15.49 -19.30
N ARG A 26 -0.34 -14.29 -18.72
CA ARG A 26 -0.84 -13.05 -19.33
C ARG A 26 0.23 -11.97 -19.47
N ALA A 27 0.05 -11.11 -20.47
CA ALA A 27 0.92 -9.96 -20.68
C ALA A 27 0.68 -8.88 -19.60
N TYR A 28 1.70 -8.08 -19.29
CA TYR A 28 1.53 -6.92 -18.39
C TYR A 28 0.58 -5.85 -18.92
N THR A 29 0.36 -5.83 -20.25
CA THR A 29 -0.60 -4.94 -20.91
C THR A 29 -2.02 -5.48 -20.92
N ASP A 30 -2.24 -6.67 -20.35
CA ASP A 30 -3.58 -7.26 -20.23
C ASP A 30 -4.43 -6.35 -19.31
N PRO A 31 -5.65 -5.97 -19.73
CA PRO A 31 -6.50 -5.07 -18.95
C PRO A 31 -6.79 -5.57 -17.52
N GLU A 32 -6.87 -6.89 -17.31
CA GLU A 32 -7.10 -7.43 -15.96
C GLU A 32 -5.83 -7.36 -15.10
N VAL A 33 -4.65 -7.53 -15.70
CA VAL A 33 -3.36 -7.32 -15.02
C VAL A 33 -3.17 -5.85 -14.66
N ILE A 34 -3.53 -4.93 -15.55
CA ILE A 34 -3.48 -3.48 -15.30
C ILE A 34 -4.44 -3.12 -14.16
N ALA A 35 -5.70 -3.57 -14.21
CA ALA A 35 -6.67 -3.29 -13.17
C ALA A 35 -6.24 -3.83 -11.80
N ALA A 36 -5.69 -5.04 -11.76
CA ALA A 36 -5.14 -5.62 -10.53
C ALA A 36 -3.91 -4.83 -10.01
N SER A 37 -3.08 -4.28 -10.90
CA SER A 37 -1.96 -3.42 -10.53
C SER A 37 -2.44 -2.09 -9.96
N GLN A 38 -3.42 -1.44 -10.60
CA GLN A 38 -3.98 -0.18 -10.14
C GLN A 38 -4.62 -0.31 -8.76
N ALA A 39 -5.36 -1.39 -8.52
CA ALA A 39 -5.94 -1.67 -7.22
C ALA A 39 -4.86 -1.86 -6.12
N LEU A 40 -3.72 -2.47 -6.46
CA LEU A 40 -2.59 -2.60 -5.54
C LEU A 40 -1.95 -1.23 -5.25
N ASP A 41 -1.76 -0.41 -6.28
CA ASP A 41 -1.17 0.93 -6.16
C ASP A 41 -2.02 1.84 -5.24
N GLU A 42 -3.34 1.83 -5.37
CA GLU A 42 -4.24 2.63 -4.51
C GLU A 42 -4.08 2.31 -3.01
N VAL A 43 -3.83 1.04 -2.66
CA VAL A 43 -3.64 0.64 -1.25
C VAL A 43 -2.22 0.98 -0.78
N LEU A 44 -1.22 0.90 -1.66
CA LEU A 44 0.14 1.33 -1.37
C LEU A 44 0.23 2.83 -1.12
N ASP A 45 -0.50 3.65 -1.90
CA ASP A 45 -0.57 5.09 -1.71
C ASP A 45 -1.12 5.44 -0.32
N LYS A 46 -2.23 4.82 0.10
CA LYS A 46 -2.79 5.00 1.45
C LYS A 46 -1.81 4.57 2.55
N TYR A 47 -1.09 3.48 2.34
CA TYR A 47 -0.08 3.02 3.29
C TYR A 47 1.06 4.04 3.42
N GLN A 48 1.50 4.62 2.31
CA GLN A 48 2.53 5.64 2.28
C GLN A 48 2.07 6.94 2.94
N GLU A 49 0.83 7.36 2.72
CA GLU A 49 0.23 8.52 3.40
C GLU A 49 0.23 8.34 4.92
N LEU A 50 -0.20 7.18 5.42
CA LEU A 50 -0.17 6.89 6.86
C LEU A 50 1.24 6.89 7.43
N LEU A 51 2.22 6.35 6.71
CA LEU A 51 3.62 6.39 7.14
C LEU A 51 4.14 7.83 7.24
N LEU A 52 3.83 8.69 6.27
CA LEU A 52 4.24 10.10 6.30
C LEU A 52 3.60 10.85 7.46
N VAL A 53 2.33 10.60 7.76
CA VAL A 53 1.63 11.17 8.92
C VAL A 53 2.32 10.73 10.21
N ILE A 54 2.68 9.47 10.33
CA ILE A 54 3.38 8.93 11.51
C ILE A 54 4.77 9.55 11.64
N GLU A 55 5.55 9.62 10.56
CA GLU A 55 6.88 10.23 10.56
C GLU A 55 6.84 11.71 10.96
N ALA A 56 5.86 12.46 10.45
CA ALA A 56 5.65 13.86 10.81
C ALA A 56 5.33 14.02 12.31
N ASN A 57 4.42 13.19 12.85
CA ASN A 57 4.09 13.21 14.28
C ASN A 57 5.30 12.90 15.17
N TYR A 58 6.22 12.04 14.72
CA TYR A 58 7.45 11.76 15.46
C TYR A 58 8.50 12.88 15.35
N ARG A 59 8.60 13.57 14.21
CA ARG A 59 9.50 14.73 14.05
C ARG A 59 9.08 15.92 14.92
N ASP A 60 7.79 16.12 15.12
CA ASP A 60 7.27 17.19 15.98
C ASP A 60 7.53 16.93 17.48
N PHE A 61 7.91 15.69 17.86
CA PHE A 61 8.23 15.32 19.24
C PHE A 61 9.73 15.46 19.58
N ASP A 62 10.59 15.72 18.59
CA ASP A 62 12.04 15.84 18.75
C ASP A 62 12.44 17.31 19.03
N TRP A 63 12.00 17.86 20.17
CA TRP A 63 12.42 19.18 20.68
C TRP A 63 13.68 19.03 21.57
N PRO A 64 14.65 19.99 21.54
CA PRO A 64 16.07 19.71 21.72
C PRO A 64 16.51 19.84 23.19
N TYR A 65 16.12 18.88 24.03
CA TYR A 65 16.79 18.70 25.32
C TYR A 65 17.39 17.29 25.40
N SER A 66 18.49 17.13 24.67
CA SER A 66 19.60 16.24 25.01
C SER A 66 20.76 17.08 25.52
#